data_AF-A0A1E7ZAB6-F1
#
_entry.id   AF-A0A1E7ZAB6-F1
#
_cell.length_a   1.000
_cell.length_b   1.000
_cell.length_c   1.000
_cell.angle_alpha   90.00
_cell.angle_beta   90.00
_cell.angle_gamma   90.00
#
_symmetry.space_group_name_H-M   'P 1'
#
loop_
_entity.id
_entity.type
_entity.pdbx_description
1 polymer ?
#
loop_
_entity_poly.entity_id
_entity_poly.type
_entity_poly.pdbx_seq_one_letter_code
_entity_poly.pdbx_strand_id
1 'polypeptide(L)'
;MLAFSIIAVLVLILIFFVFKVQSLHKQIIANRGIARQNAEKANTAYSVLSITARTLQKIFTERVEQASKKGLISGKNYEVMMLITSSSAKIIFDACEKGLSIEQALTVAIRDSEVSMDDIKAMMQEQPNDVRISWVQNHADGFIKACDIMTLSLMTPRASSPQE
;
A
#
# COMPACT_ATOMS: atom_id res chain seq x y z
N MET A 1 -63.07 7.31 -33.52
CA MET A 1 -62.95 7.09 -32.06
C MET A 1 -61.70 6.29 -31.69
N LEU A 2 -61.53 5.07 -32.21
CA LEU A 2 -60.41 4.17 -31.86
C LEU A 2 -59.02 4.74 -32.21
N ALA A 3 -58.86 5.32 -33.42
CA ALA A 3 -57.62 5.97 -33.84
C ALA A 3 -57.22 7.16 -32.94
N PHE A 4 -58.17 8.00 -32.53
CA PHE A 4 -57.92 9.12 -31.63
C PHE A 4 -57.50 8.67 -30.23
N SER A 5 -58.04 7.55 -29.74
CA SER A 5 -57.64 6.94 -28.48
C SER A 5 -56.20 6.39 -28.52
N ILE A 6 -55.82 5.72 -29.62
CA ILE A 6 -54.44 5.22 -29.82
C ILE A 6 -53.44 6.39 -29.87
N ILE A 7 -53.80 7.48 -30.57
CA ILE A 7 -52.97 8.69 -30.65
C ILE A 7 -52.76 9.29 -29.25
N ALA A 8 -53.82 9.40 -28.45
CA ALA A 8 -53.72 9.94 -27.08
C ALA A 8 -52.78 9.10 -26.19
N VAL A 9 -52.87 7.77 -26.27
CA VAL A 9 -51.98 6.86 -25.53
C VAL A 9 -50.53 6.99 -25.98
N LEU A 10 -50.28 7.07 -27.29
CA LEU A 10 -48.94 7.27 -27.84
C LEU A 10 -48.31 8.59 -27.35
N VAL A 11 -49.10 9.66 -27.28
CA VAL A 11 -48.65 10.96 -26.76
C VAL A 11 -48.24 10.85 -25.28
N LEU A 12 -49.03 10.15 -24.45
CA LEU A 12 -48.69 9.94 -23.04
C LEU A 12 -47.42 9.11 -22.87
N ILE A 13 -47.23 8.06 -23.68
CA ILE A 13 -46.02 7.25 -23.67
C ILE A 13 -44.80 8.09 -24.05
N LEU A 14 -44.91 8.95 -25.08
CA LEU A 14 -43.83 9.86 -25.48
C LEU A 14 -43.45 10.82 -24.35
N ILE A 15 -44.43 11.42 -23.68
CA ILE A 15 -44.19 12.32 -22.55
C ILE A 15 -43.46 11.58 -21.43
N PHE A 16 -43.95 10.39 -21.03
CA PHE A 16 -43.30 9.57 -20.01
C PHE A 16 -41.86 9.21 -20.39
N PHE A 17 -41.63 8.83 -21.65
CA PHE A 17 -40.31 8.47 -22.15
C PHE A 17 -39.35 9.67 -22.09
N VAL A 18 -39.80 10.86 -22.49
CA VAL A 18 -39.00 12.09 -22.39
C VAL A 18 -38.62 12.38 -20.94
N PHE A 19 -39.57 12.29 -19.99
CA PHE A 19 -39.27 12.47 -18.56
C PHE A 19 -38.27 11.44 -18.03
N LYS A 20 -38.41 10.16 -18.43
CA LYS A 20 -37.48 9.11 -18.03
C LYS A 20 -36.08 9.32 -18.60
N VAL A 21 -35.97 9.69 -19.88
CA VAL A 21 -34.67 10.00 -20.51
C VAL A 21 -34.01 11.18 -19.82
N GLN A 22 -34.74 12.26 -19.53
CA GLN A 22 -34.20 13.42 -18.82
C GLN A 22 -33.71 13.05 -17.40
N SER A 23 -34.49 12.25 -16.67
CA SER A 23 -34.12 11.76 -15.34
C SER A 23 -32.85 10.90 -15.37
N LEU A 24 -32.78 9.95 -16.31
CA LEU A 24 -31.60 9.11 -16.50
C LEU A 24 -30.39 9.93 -16.91
N HIS A 25 -30.55 10.92 -17.78
CA HIS A 25 -29.46 11.78 -18.22
C HIS A 25 -28.89 12.60 -17.06
N LYS A 26 -29.76 13.12 -16.18
CA LYS A 26 -29.34 13.79 -14.94
C LYS A 26 -28.54 12.87 -14.02
N GLN A 27 -28.98 11.61 -13.86
CA GLN A 27 -28.26 10.62 -13.05
C GLN A 27 -26.90 10.27 -13.66
N ILE A 28 -26.81 10.12 -14.98
CA ILE A 28 -25.54 9.85 -15.69
C ILE A 28 -24.55 10.99 -15.49
N ILE A 29 -24.99 12.25 -15.64
CA ILE A 29 -24.13 13.42 -15.45
C ILE A 29 -23.62 13.49 -14.00
N ALA A 30 -24.52 13.29 -13.03
CA ALA A 30 -24.15 13.25 -11.62
C ALA A 30 -23.15 12.13 -11.32
N ASN A 31 -23.40 10.91 -11.81
CA ASN A 31 -22.52 9.77 -11.59
C ASN A 31 -21.15 9.95 -12.26
N ARG A 32 -21.11 10.55 -13.46
CA ARG A 32 -19.86 10.89 -14.13
C ARG A 32 -19.05 11.93 -13.36
N GLY A 33 -19.72 12.91 -12.75
CA GLY A 33 -19.09 13.90 -11.87
C GLY A 33 -18.45 13.25 -10.64
N ILE A 34 -19.17 12.36 -9.98
CA ILE A 34 -18.68 11.60 -8.82
C ILE A 34 -17.51 10.70 -9.22
N ALA A 35 -17.64 9.96 -10.33
CA ALA A 35 -16.57 9.08 -10.83
C ALA A 35 -15.28 9.87 -11.13
N ARG A 36 -15.41 11.04 -11.78
CA ARG A 36 -14.26 11.92 -12.05
C ARG A 36 -13.63 12.44 -10.76
N GLN A 37 -14.44 12.92 -9.82
CA GLN A 37 -13.94 13.41 -8.54
C GLN A 37 -13.21 12.32 -7.77
N ASN A 38 -13.74 11.09 -7.75
CA ASN A 38 -13.09 9.95 -7.10
C ASN A 38 -11.78 9.58 -7.78
N ALA A 39 -11.73 9.61 -9.12
CA ALA A 39 -10.49 9.38 -9.86
C ALA A 39 -9.41 10.44 -9.55
N GLU A 40 -9.78 11.72 -9.49
CA GLU A 40 -8.85 12.81 -9.13
C GLU A 40 -8.34 12.67 -7.69
N LYS A 41 -9.22 12.32 -6.74
CA LYS A 41 -8.84 12.02 -5.35
C LYS A 41 -7.89 10.82 -5.27
N ALA A 42 -8.21 9.74 -5.99
CA ALA A 42 -7.35 8.55 -6.03
C ALA A 42 -5.97 8.89 -6.58
N ASN A 43 -5.89 9.58 -7.74
CA ASN A 43 -4.62 10.00 -8.33
C ASN A 43 -3.78 10.86 -7.37
N THR A 44 -4.42 11.78 -6.65
CA THR A 44 -3.74 12.59 -5.64
C THR A 44 -3.21 11.73 -4.49
N ALA A 45 -4.03 10.83 -3.95
CA ALA A 45 -3.61 9.90 -2.91
C ALA A 45 -2.46 9.00 -3.36
N TYR A 46 -2.49 8.49 -4.60
CA TYR A 46 -1.39 7.71 -5.19
C TYR A 46 -0.11 8.53 -5.31
N SER A 47 -0.19 9.79 -5.76
CA SER A 47 0.97 10.67 -5.84
C SER A 47 1.58 10.91 -4.46
N VAL A 48 0.76 11.14 -3.44
CA VAL A 48 1.22 11.32 -2.06
C VAL A 48 1.86 10.04 -1.53
N LEU A 49 1.18 8.88 -1.68
CA LEU A 49 1.70 7.58 -1.28
C LEU A 49 3.07 7.29 -1.93
N SER A 50 3.22 7.63 -3.21
CA SER A 50 4.47 7.47 -3.94
C SER A 50 5.63 8.24 -3.34
N ILE A 51 5.39 9.52 -3.04
CA ILE A 51 6.39 10.37 -2.41
C ILE A 51 6.71 9.85 -1.01
N THR A 52 5.68 9.57 -0.20
CA THR A 52 5.85 9.07 1.17
C THR A 52 6.59 7.74 1.22
N ALA A 53 6.25 6.76 0.37
CA ALA A 53 6.90 5.47 0.33
C ALA A 53 8.38 5.59 -0.05
N ARG A 54 8.73 6.45 -1.02
CA ARG A 54 10.12 6.74 -1.38
C ARG A 54 10.88 7.46 -0.27
N THR A 55 10.23 8.40 0.42
CA THR A 55 10.82 9.09 1.58
C THR A 55 11.11 8.10 2.71
N LEU A 56 10.17 7.21 3.02
CA LEU A 56 10.37 6.14 4.01
C LEU A 56 11.50 5.19 3.61
N GLN A 57 11.52 4.75 2.34
CA GLN A 57 12.61 3.92 1.82
C GLN A 57 13.98 4.57 2.05
N LYS A 58 14.10 5.86 1.74
CA LYS A 58 15.33 6.62 1.96
C LYS A 58 15.70 6.65 3.45
N ILE A 59 14.75 6.99 4.33
CA ILE A 59 14.97 7.04 5.77
C ILE A 59 15.43 5.68 6.31
N PHE A 60 14.74 4.59 5.94
CA PHE A 60 15.07 3.25 6.41
C PHE A 60 16.45 2.82 5.92
N THR A 61 16.74 3.05 4.64
CA THR A 61 18.03 2.71 4.03
C THR A 61 19.17 3.47 4.69
N GLU A 62 19.02 4.78 4.89
CA GLU A 62 20.04 5.61 5.57
C GLU A 62 20.33 5.13 6.99
N ARG A 63 19.29 4.72 7.75
CA ARG A 63 19.48 4.17 9.10
C ARG A 63 20.26 2.86 9.09
N VAL A 64 19.96 1.95 8.15
CA VAL A 64 20.68 0.68 8.01
C VAL A 64 22.13 0.91 7.61
N GLU A 65 22.39 1.80 6.65
CA GLU A 65 23.76 2.16 6.25
C GLU A 65 24.55 2.78 7.40
N GLN A 66 23.93 3.69 8.17
CA GLN A 66 24.59 4.31 9.32
C GLN A 66 24.91 3.30 10.42
N ALA A 67 23.99 2.37 10.71
CA ALA A 67 24.21 1.31 11.68
C ALA A 67 25.32 0.35 11.22
N SER A 68 25.38 0.00 9.94
CA SER A 68 26.47 -0.78 9.36
C SER A 68 27.83 -0.07 9.49
N LYS A 69 27.90 1.22 9.15
CA LYS A 69 29.13 2.02 9.29
C LYS A 69 29.65 2.08 10.74
N LYS A 70 28.74 1.99 11.71
CA LYS A 70 29.04 1.95 13.15
C LYS A 70 29.33 0.55 13.68
N GLY A 71 29.27 -0.49 12.84
CA GLY A 71 29.48 -1.89 13.26
C GLY A 71 28.35 -2.46 14.11
N LEU A 72 27.14 -1.90 14.05
CA LEU A 72 25.99 -2.30 14.87
C LEU A 72 25.16 -3.45 14.26
N ILE A 73 25.52 -3.88 13.05
CA ILE A 73 24.83 -4.94 12.30
C ILE A 73 25.86 -5.93 11.75
N SER A 74 25.55 -7.23 11.84
CA SER A 74 26.34 -8.30 11.23
C SER A 74 26.14 -8.36 9.70
N GLY A 75 27.14 -8.83 8.94
CA GLY A 75 27.10 -8.83 7.46
C GLY A 75 25.83 -9.48 6.87
N LYS A 76 25.45 -10.66 7.36
CA LYS A 76 24.23 -11.35 6.91
C LYS A 76 22.95 -10.56 7.22
N ASN A 77 22.83 -9.99 8.42
CA ASN A 77 21.64 -9.21 8.79
C ASN A 77 21.60 -7.87 8.04
N TYR A 78 22.76 -7.31 7.69
CA TYR A 78 22.86 -6.12 6.86
C TYR A 78 22.30 -6.38 5.46
N GLU A 79 22.72 -7.46 4.79
CA GLU A 79 22.24 -7.80 3.44
C GLU A 79 20.71 -7.96 3.40
N VAL A 80 20.15 -8.71 4.36
CA VAL A 80 18.69 -8.91 4.46
C VAL A 80 17.96 -7.60 4.74
N MET A 81 18.41 -6.82 5.74
CA MET A 81 17.76 -5.55 6.08
C MET A 81 17.89 -4.55 4.93
N MET A 82 19.05 -4.45 4.30
CA MET A 82 19.29 -3.54 3.19
C MET A 82 18.39 -3.88 2.01
N LEU A 83 18.21 -5.16 1.69
CA LEU A 83 17.29 -5.58 0.63
C LEU A 83 15.84 -5.17 0.94
N ILE A 84 15.37 -5.43 2.16
CA ILE A 84 14.02 -5.08 2.61
C ILE A 84 13.82 -3.56 2.56
N THR A 85 14.75 -2.79 3.12
CA THR A 85 14.62 -1.33 3.22
C THR A 85 14.79 -0.66 1.86
N SER A 86 15.71 -1.11 1.01
CA SER A 86 15.90 -0.55 -0.34
C SER A 86 14.76 -0.90 -1.30
N SER A 87 14.07 -2.01 -1.08
CA SER A 87 12.88 -2.40 -1.86
C SER A 87 11.56 -1.94 -1.25
N SER A 88 11.59 -1.28 -0.09
CA SER A 88 10.40 -0.99 0.72
C SER A 88 9.35 -0.16 -0.02
N ALA A 89 9.73 0.83 -0.84
CA ALA A 89 8.75 1.59 -1.61
C ALA A 89 8.01 0.67 -2.60
N LYS A 90 8.74 -0.16 -3.35
CA LYS A 90 8.15 -1.14 -4.29
C LYS A 90 7.20 -2.09 -3.57
N ILE A 91 7.61 -2.60 -2.41
CA ILE A 91 6.78 -3.50 -1.59
C ILE A 91 5.49 -2.82 -1.14
N ILE A 92 5.58 -1.57 -0.65
CA ILE A 92 4.41 -0.77 -0.23
C ILE A 92 3.47 -0.54 -1.42
N PHE A 93 4.01 -0.22 -2.61
CA PHE A 93 3.21 -0.06 -3.82
C PHE A 93 2.54 -1.36 -4.25
N ASP A 94 3.28 -2.46 -4.29
CA ASP A 94 2.74 -3.76 -4.67
C ASP A 94 1.59 -4.17 -3.73
N ALA A 95 1.68 -3.83 -2.45
CA ALA A 95 0.59 -4.04 -1.49
C ALA A 95 -0.60 -3.11 -1.71
N CYS A 96 -0.38 -1.80 -1.84
CA CYS A 96 -1.47 -0.81 -1.94
C CYS A 96 -2.14 -0.75 -3.31
N GLU A 97 -1.41 -1.00 -4.40
CA GLU A 97 -1.90 -0.88 -5.77
C GLU A 97 -2.41 -2.22 -6.30
N LYS A 98 -1.63 -3.30 -6.12
CA LYS A 98 -1.96 -4.62 -6.66
C LYS A 98 -2.72 -5.49 -5.66
N GLY A 99 -2.89 -5.03 -4.41
CA GLY A 99 -3.54 -5.79 -3.36
C GLY A 99 -2.75 -7.05 -2.95
N LEU A 100 -1.44 -7.06 -3.18
CA LEU A 100 -0.59 -8.18 -2.79
C LEU A 100 -0.37 -8.18 -1.28
N SER A 101 -0.27 -9.37 -0.71
CA SER A 101 0.27 -9.51 0.65
C SER A 101 1.76 -9.12 0.67
N ILE A 102 2.28 -8.76 1.84
CA ILE A 102 3.69 -8.40 2.01
C ILE A 102 4.61 -9.57 1.67
N GLU A 103 4.23 -10.80 2.00
CA GLU A 103 5.00 -12.00 1.60
C GLU A 103 5.10 -12.17 0.08
N GLN A 104 4.00 -11.92 -0.65
CA GLN A 104 4.00 -11.96 -2.12
C GLN A 104 4.85 -10.83 -2.70
N ALA A 105 4.70 -9.61 -2.18
CA ALA A 105 5.49 -8.46 -2.62
C ALA A 105 6.99 -8.65 -2.34
N LEU A 106 7.36 -9.25 -1.20
CA LEU A 106 8.74 -9.63 -0.88
C LEU A 106 9.26 -10.68 -1.84
N THR A 107 8.48 -11.72 -2.14
CA THR A 107 8.87 -12.76 -3.12
C THR A 107 9.18 -12.14 -4.49
N VAL A 108 8.45 -11.10 -4.90
CA VAL A 108 8.74 -10.34 -6.12
C VAL A 108 9.96 -9.42 -5.97
N ALA A 109 10.21 -8.88 -4.78
CA ALA A 109 11.36 -8.02 -4.51
C ALA A 109 12.69 -8.80 -4.46
N ILE A 110 12.68 -10.02 -3.94
CA ILE A 110 13.91 -10.82 -3.76
C ILE A 110 14.23 -11.74 -4.94
N ARG A 111 13.40 -11.76 -5.99
CA ARG A 111 13.54 -12.70 -7.12
C ARG A 111 14.95 -12.72 -7.73
N ASP A 112 15.57 -11.56 -7.82
CA ASP A 112 16.89 -11.37 -8.44
C ASP A 112 17.99 -11.14 -7.38
N SER A 113 17.72 -11.48 -6.11
CA SER A 113 18.64 -11.32 -4.98
C SER A 113 19.18 -12.67 -4.51
N GLU A 114 20.36 -12.66 -3.89
CA GLU A 114 20.92 -13.83 -3.20
C GLU A 114 20.20 -14.14 -1.86
N VAL A 115 19.43 -13.19 -1.34
CA VAL A 115 18.67 -13.36 -0.09
C VAL A 115 17.42 -14.19 -0.36
N SER A 116 17.24 -15.28 0.38
CA SER A 116 16.04 -16.11 0.30
C SER A 116 14.92 -15.64 1.24
N MET A 117 13.68 -16.09 0.99
CA MET A 117 12.59 -15.88 1.94
C MET A 117 12.87 -16.52 3.31
N ASP A 118 13.65 -17.59 3.36
CA ASP A 118 14.00 -18.27 4.61
C ASP A 118 15.00 -17.43 5.43
N ASP A 119 15.92 -16.72 4.77
CA ASP A 119 16.79 -15.75 5.45
C ASP A 119 16.02 -14.59 6.06
N ILE A 120 15.00 -14.08 5.35
CA ILE A 120 14.09 -13.05 5.87
C ILE A 120 13.33 -13.57 7.09
N LYS A 121 12.79 -14.78 7.02
CA LYS A 121 12.05 -15.40 8.14
C LYS A 121 12.96 -15.62 9.35
N ALA A 122 14.16 -16.14 9.14
CA ALA A 122 15.13 -16.35 10.21
C ALA A 122 15.49 -15.02 10.90
N MET A 123 15.80 -13.98 10.13
CA MET A 123 16.09 -12.65 10.68
C MET A 123 14.90 -12.09 11.45
N MET A 124 13.67 -12.23 10.92
CA MET A 124 12.47 -11.73 11.56
C MET A 124 12.13 -12.46 12.87
N GLN A 125 12.51 -13.74 13.01
CA GLN A 125 12.32 -14.49 14.25
C GLN A 125 13.18 -13.95 15.41
N GLU A 126 14.36 -13.41 15.10
CA GLU A 126 15.28 -12.80 16.07
C GLU A 126 14.88 -11.37 16.47
N GLN A 127 13.92 -10.76 15.76
CA GLN A 127 13.47 -9.40 16.05
C GLN A 127 12.62 -9.33 17.34
N PRO A 128 12.59 -8.16 18.02
CA PRO A 128 11.71 -7.92 19.16
C PRO A 128 10.23 -8.16 18.84
N ASN A 129 9.44 -8.48 19.87
CA ASN A 129 8.00 -8.77 19.72
C ASN A 129 7.24 -7.70 18.93
N ASP A 130 7.53 -6.43 19.16
CA ASP A 130 6.80 -5.33 18.50
C ASP A 130 7.01 -5.31 16.98
N VAL A 131 8.20 -5.69 16.51
CA VAL A 131 8.51 -5.85 15.10
C VAL A 131 7.74 -7.04 14.54
N ARG A 132 7.80 -8.20 15.23
CA ARG A 132 7.15 -9.43 14.78
C ARG A 132 5.62 -9.29 14.69
N ILE A 133 5.00 -8.65 15.68
CA ILE A 133 3.55 -8.40 15.69
C ILE A 133 3.16 -7.52 14.50
N SER A 134 3.92 -6.46 14.23
CA SER A 134 3.66 -5.57 13.10
C SER A 134 3.87 -6.29 11.76
N TRP A 135 4.90 -7.14 11.66
CA TRP A 135 5.22 -7.91 10.47
C TRP A 135 4.13 -8.93 10.09
N VAL A 136 3.61 -9.67 11.08
CA VAL A 136 2.61 -10.74 10.87
C VAL A 136 1.27 -10.21 10.36
N GLN A 137 0.99 -8.90 10.52
CA GLN A 137 -0.20 -8.29 9.94
C GLN A 137 -0.27 -8.45 8.42
N ASN A 138 0.87 -8.61 7.75
CA ASN A 138 0.96 -8.90 6.30
C ASN A 138 0.25 -7.86 5.42
N HIS A 139 0.18 -6.61 5.90
CA HIS A 139 -0.35 -5.43 5.23
C HIS A 139 0.69 -4.30 5.21
N ALA A 140 0.48 -3.29 4.36
CA ALA A 140 1.42 -2.19 4.15
C ALA A 140 1.73 -1.39 5.42
N ASP A 141 0.72 -1.13 6.26
CA ASP A 141 0.86 -0.42 7.52
C ASP A 141 1.73 -1.20 8.53
N GLY A 142 1.46 -2.50 8.68
CA GLY A 142 2.25 -3.40 9.51
C GLY A 142 3.70 -3.49 9.05
N PHE A 143 3.93 -3.58 7.73
CA PHE A 143 5.28 -3.58 7.14
C PHE A 143 6.03 -2.28 7.37
N ILE A 144 5.39 -1.12 7.15
CA ILE A 144 5.99 0.20 7.39
C ILE A 144 6.39 0.33 8.86
N LYS A 145 5.49 -0.06 9.78
CA LYS A 145 5.75 -0.01 11.22
C LYS A 145 6.88 -0.95 11.63
N ALA A 146 6.91 -2.18 11.09
CA ALA A 146 7.99 -3.13 11.34
C ALA A 146 9.34 -2.56 10.87
N CYS A 147 9.39 -1.99 9.65
CA CYS A 147 10.61 -1.38 9.13
C CYS A 147 11.07 -0.17 9.97
N ASP A 148 10.14 0.67 10.43
CA ASP A 148 10.47 1.82 11.27
C ASP A 148 11.05 1.40 12.62
N ILE A 149 10.37 0.49 13.34
CA ILE A 149 10.84 -0.02 14.64
C ILE A 149 12.19 -0.72 14.48
N MET A 150 12.30 -1.60 13.48
CA MET A 150 13.52 -2.36 13.21
C MET A 150 14.70 -1.44 12.92
N THR A 151 14.53 -0.42 12.07
CA THR A 151 15.62 0.51 11.72
C THR A 151 15.94 1.53 12.81
N LEU A 152 14.96 1.94 13.62
CA LEU A 152 15.19 2.81 14.79
C LEU A 152 15.95 2.09 15.89
N SER A 153 15.63 0.82 16.13
CA SER A 153 16.27 -0.01 17.17
C SER A 153 17.77 -0.20 16.94
N LEU A 154 18.22 -0.11 15.68
CA LEU A 154 19.65 -0.15 15.33
C LEU A 154 20.40 1.12 15.74
N MET A 155 19.70 2.24 15.81
CA MET A 155 20.27 3.56 16.06
C MET A 155 20.27 3.91 17.55
N THR A 156 19.45 3.21 18.33
CA THR A 156 19.39 3.34 19.80
C THR A 156 20.37 2.35 20.43
N PRO A 157 21.27 2.79 21.32
CA PRO A 157 22.04 1.86 22.14
C PRO A 157 21.05 0.98 22.90
N ARG A 158 21.19 -0.35 22.82
CA ARG A 158 20.51 -1.24 23.76
C ARG A 158 20.95 -0.79 25.16
N ALA A 159 20.06 -0.14 25.91
CA ALA A 159 20.20 -0.10 27.35
C ALA A 159 20.28 -1.58 27.76
N SER A 160 21.43 -2.00 28.26
CA SER A 160 21.60 -3.32 28.87
C SER A 160 20.45 -3.50 29.85
N SER A 161 19.53 -4.42 29.55
CA SER A 161 18.54 -4.87 30.52
C SER A 161 19.29 -5.31 31.78
N PRO A 162 18.82 -4.94 32.99
CA PRO A 162 19.40 -5.47 34.22
C PRO A 162 19.37 -7.00 34.16
N GLN A 163 20.49 -7.63 34.48
CA GLN A 163 20.49 -9.05 34.81
C GLN A 163 19.67 -9.21 36.09
N GLU A 164 18.54 -9.92 36.00
CA GLU A 164 17.90 -10.61 37.13
C GLU A 164 17.97 -12.12 36.88
#